data_AF-A0A8X7NRN5-F1
#
_entry.id   AF-A0A8X7NRN5-F1
#
_cell.length_a   1.000
_cell.length_b   1.000
_cell.length_c   1.000
_cell.angle_alpha   90.00
_cell.angle_beta   90.00
_cell.angle_gamma   90.00
#
_symmetry.space_group_name_H-M   'P 1'
#
loop_
_entity.id
_entity.type
_entity.pdbx_description
1 polymer ?
#
loop_
_entity_poly.entity_id
_entity_poly.type
_entity_poly.pdbx_seq_one_letter_code
_entity_poly.pdbx_strand_id
1 'polypeptide(L)'
;MMKKLRNGIKHGQESARYEYQVLTLGTEKPSSWRMIEYSIPHRYCTNSHVCLDGVVYFVAKTGADWSQRSLMKFDLRYEKLDLLTSLSADFPQTCKVCVVAL
;
A
#
# COMPACT_ATOMS: atom_id res chain seq x y z
N MET A 1 -22.28 3.09 -4.20
CA MET A 1 -22.41 4.15 -3.19
C MET A 1 -21.03 4.42 -2.59
N MET A 2 -20.34 5.46 -3.03
CA MET A 2 -18.99 5.80 -2.53
C MET A 2 -19.12 6.89 -1.47
N LYS A 3 -18.80 6.57 -0.21
CA LYS A 3 -18.74 7.59 0.85
C LYS A 3 -17.38 8.30 0.76
N LYS A 4 -17.43 9.55 0.30
CA LYS A 4 -16.33 10.52 0.40
C LYS A 4 -16.05 10.76 1.88
N LEU A 5 -14.94 10.24 2.39
CA LEU A 5 -14.45 10.61 3.71
C LEU A 5 -13.81 12.00 3.60
N ARG A 6 -14.59 13.02 3.99
CA ARG A 6 -14.04 14.31 4.44
C ARG A 6 -13.39 14.05 5.80
N ASN A 7 -12.15 14.47 5.98
CA ASN A 7 -11.76 15.22 7.18
C ASN A 7 -10.44 15.95 6.95
N GLY A 8 -10.44 17.23 7.35
CA GLY A 8 -9.32 18.14 7.20
C GLY A 8 -8.16 17.75 8.12
N ILE A 9 -6.94 17.90 7.60
CA ILE A 9 -5.71 17.66 8.33
C ILE A 9 -5.32 18.97 9.00
N LYS A 10 -5.34 19.02 10.34
CA LYS A 10 -4.60 20.03 11.11
C LYS A 10 -3.17 19.52 11.31
N HIS A 11 -2.20 20.40 11.09
CA HIS A 11 -0.78 20.14 11.33
C HIS A 11 -0.54 19.87 12.82
N GLY A 12 -0.23 18.63 13.15
CA GLY A 12 0.25 18.18 14.46
C GLY A 12 0.74 16.74 14.32
N GLN A 13 1.93 16.44 14.81
CA GLN A 13 2.56 15.12 14.70
C GLN A 13 1.71 14.03 15.37
N GLU A 14 0.85 13.42 14.59
CA GLU A 14 0.26 12.12 14.87
C GLU A 14 0.59 11.28 13.65
N SER A 15 1.35 10.20 13.85
CA SER A 15 1.63 9.24 12.78
C SER A 15 0.27 8.72 12.32
N ALA A 16 -0.24 9.28 11.22
CA ALA A 16 -1.49 8.84 10.63
C ALA A 16 -1.33 7.34 10.40
N ARG A 17 -1.98 6.53 11.24
CA ARG A 17 -1.99 5.08 11.10
C ARG A 17 -2.66 4.81 9.77
N TYR A 18 -1.87 4.54 8.74
CA TYR A 18 -2.41 4.19 7.45
C TYR A 18 -3.12 2.85 7.60
N GLU A 19 -4.41 2.89 7.32
CA GLU A 19 -5.27 1.72 7.37
C GLU A 19 -5.13 0.95 6.06
N TYR A 20 -4.64 -0.29 6.15
CA TYR A 20 -4.53 -1.19 5.01
C TYR A 20 -5.63 -2.23 5.07
N GLN A 21 -6.28 -2.47 3.93
CA GLN A 21 -7.34 -3.46 3.81
C GLN A 21 -7.05 -4.39 2.62
N VAL A 22 -7.40 -5.66 2.78
CA VAL A 22 -7.31 -6.70 1.73
C VAL A 22 -8.71 -7.26 1.46
N LEU A 23 -8.98 -7.61 0.21
CA LEU A 23 -10.26 -8.15 -0.25
C LEU A 23 -10.03 -9.37 -1.15
N THR A 24 -9.81 -10.53 -0.55
CA THR A 24 -9.57 -11.75 -1.32
C THR A 24 -10.79 -12.10 -2.19
N LEU A 25 -10.60 -12.11 -3.51
CA LEU A 25 -11.61 -12.50 -4.49
C LEU A 25 -11.49 -13.99 -4.86
N GLY A 26 -12.57 -14.59 -5.35
CA GLY A 26 -12.55 -15.96 -5.87
C GLY A 26 -12.69 -17.07 -4.83
N THR A 27 -13.03 -16.73 -3.58
CA THR A 27 -13.44 -17.71 -2.57
C THR A 27 -14.94 -18.00 -2.64
N GLU A 28 -15.37 -19.21 -2.29
CA GLU A 28 -16.81 -19.56 -2.20
C GLU A 28 -17.58 -18.72 -1.16
N LYS A 29 -16.85 -18.08 -0.23
CA LYS A 29 -17.41 -17.18 0.78
C LYS A 29 -17.51 -15.75 0.25
N PRO A 30 -18.52 -14.97 0.67
CA PRO A 30 -18.61 -13.55 0.35
C PRO A 30 -17.33 -12.82 0.78
N SER A 31 -16.66 -12.17 -0.17
CA SER A 31 -15.46 -11.38 0.12
C SER A 31 -15.83 -10.18 1.00
N SER A 32 -15.15 -10.03 2.13
CA SER A 32 -15.23 -8.86 2.97
C SER A 32 -13.87 -8.18 3.06
N TRP A 33 -13.88 -6.85 3.07
CA TRP A 33 -12.67 -6.07 3.36
C TRP A 33 -12.28 -6.33 4.80
N ARG A 34 -11.02 -6.69 5.03
CA ARG A 34 -10.46 -6.82 6.38
C ARG A 34 -9.23 -5.96 6.56
N MET A 35 -9.11 -5.40 7.75
CA MET A 35 -7.94 -4.64 8.18
C MET A 35 -6.75 -5.56 8.40
N ILE A 36 -5.57 -5.08 8.02
CA ILE A 36 -4.30 -5.74 8.31
C ILE A 36 -3.33 -4.73 8.88
N GLU A 37 -2.55 -5.18 9.86
CA GLU A 37 -1.51 -4.37 10.48
C GLU A 37 -0.18 -4.64 9.80
N TYR A 38 0.52 -3.57 9.43
CA TYR A 38 1.88 -3.65 8.93
C TYR A 38 2.82 -2.84 9.81
N SER A 39 4.00 -3.40 10.04
CA SER A 39 5.05 -2.76 10.83
C SER A 39 5.80 -1.65 10.10
N ILE A 40 5.66 -1.59 8.77
CA ILE A 40 6.38 -0.65 7.91
C ILE A 40 5.42 0.48 7.50
N PRO A 41 5.59 1.71 8.02
CA PRO A 41 4.87 2.86 7.53
C PRO A 41 5.25 3.08 6.06
N HIS A 42 4.26 2.96 5.17
CA HIS A 42 4.41 3.20 3.74
C HIS A 42 3.24 4.05 3.22
N ARG A 43 3.36 4.60 2.01
CA ARG A 43 2.26 5.21 1.27
C ARG A 43 2.34 4.75 -0.16
N TYR A 44 1.26 4.18 -0.67
CA TYR A 44 1.20 3.75 -2.06
C TYR A 44 1.54 4.91 -3.01
N CYS A 45 2.49 4.67 -3.92
CA CYS A 45 3.05 5.71 -4.79
C CYS A 45 2.46 5.65 -6.21
N THR A 46 2.13 4.46 -6.70
CA THR A 46 1.75 4.23 -8.09
C THR A 46 0.70 3.12 -8.23
N ASN A 47 -0.02 3.11 -9.36
CA ASN A 47 -0.92 2.01 -9.75
C ASN A 47 -0.16 0.83 -10.38
N SER A 48 1.14 0.99 -10.61
CA SER A 48 1.98 -0.02 -11.25
C SER A 48 2.38 -1.05 -10.20
N HIS A 49 1.84 -2.24 -10.35
CA HIS A 49 2.18 -3.42 -9.57
C HIS A 49 2.32 -4.61 -10.52
N VAL A 50 3.16 -5.57 -10.15
CA VAL A 50 3.29 -6.84 -10.85
C VAL A 50 2.94 -7.93 -9.86
N CYS A 51 2.04 -8.83 -10.27
CA CYS A 51 1.72 -10.03 -9.54
C CYS A 51 2.49 -11.19 -10.17
N LEU A 52 3.40 -11.80 -9.42
CA LEU A 52 4.23 -12.93 -9.86
C LEU A 52 4.15 -14.02 -8.79
N ASP A 53 3.68 -15.21 -9.17
CA ASP A 53 3.60 -16.39 -8.30
C ASP A 53 2.95 -16.15 -6.92
N GLY A 54 1.85 -15.39 -6.90
CA GLY A 54 1.13 -15.06 -5.66
C GLY A 54 1.81 -14.00 -4.80
N VAL A 55 2.81 -13.30 -5.33
CA VAL A 55 3.49 -12.18 -4.69
C VAL A 55 3.26 -10.90 -5.49
N VAL A 56 2.79 -9.85 -4.81
CA VAL A 56 2.54 -8.53 -5.39
C VAL A 56 3.75 -7.65 -5.14
N TYR A 57 4.38 -7.18 -6.19
CA TYR A 57 5.48 -6.23 -6.15
C TYR A 57 4.98 -4.85 -6.55
N PHE A 58 5.29 -3.84 -5.74
CA PHE A 58 4.81 -2.48 -5.97
C PHE A 58 5.76 -1.42 -5.42
N VAL A 59 5.65 -0.20 -5.91
CA VAL A 59 6.45 0.94 -5.41
C VAL A 59 5.64 1.73 -4.39
N ALA A 60 6.23 1.96 -3.22
CA ALA A 60 5.67 2.80 -2.16
C ALA A 60 6.63 3.91 -1.76
N LYS A 61 6.09 4.99 -1.20
CA LYS A 61 6.84 5.99 -0.45
C LYS A 61 7.04 5.49 0.98
N THR A 62 8.23 5.63 1.51
CA THR A 62 8.64 5.18 2.84
C THR A 62 9.51 6.25 3.50
N GLY A 63 9.94 6.01 4.74
CA GLY A 63 10.76 6.96 5.51
C GLY A 63 9.92 8.00 6.24
N ALA A 64 10.55 8.73 7.17
CA ALA A 64 9.86 9.64 8.09
C ALA A 64 9.11 10.79 7.38
N ASP A 65 9.61 11.23 6.23
CA ASP A 65 9.06 12.33 5.43
C ASP A 65 8.37 11.87 4.14
N TRP A 66 8.24 10.55 3.92
CA TRP A 66 7.69 9.97 2.69
C TRP A 66 8.44 10.35 1.40
N SER A 67 9.69 10.81 1.50
CA SER A 67 10.49 11.21 0.34
C SER A 67 11.13 10.02 -0.36
N GLN A 68 11.45 8.97 0.38
CA GLN A 68 12.09 7.77 -0.14
C GLN A 68 11.08 6.91 -0.90
N ARG A 69 11.43 6.46 -2.09
CA ARG A 69 10.68 5.41 -2.78
C ARG A 69 11.35 4.07 -2.53
N SER A 70 10.53 3.04 -2.36
CA SER A 70 11.00 1.69 -2.08
C SER A 70 10.16 0.67 -2.83
N LEU A 71 10.83 -0.38 -3.32
CA LEU A 71 10.17 -1.56 -3.86
C LEU A 71 9.70 -2.42 -2.68
N MET A 72 8.39 -2.61 -2.58
CA MET A 72 7.73 -3.47 -1.62
C MET A 72 7.36 -4.80 -2.28
N LYS A 73 7.26 -5.85 -1.46
CA LYS A 73 6.53 -7.06 -1.82
C LYS A 73 5.49 -7.40 -0.78
N PHE A 74 4.38 -7.97 -1.24
CA PHE A 74 3.34 -8.55 -0.39
C PHE A 74 3.06 -9.98 -0.85
N ASP A 75 3.37 -10.96 0.00
CA ASP A 75 3.04 -12.37 -0.27
C ASP A 75 1.58 -12.64 0.14
N LEU A 76 0.73 -12.99 -0.83
CA LEU A 76 -0.70 -13.19 -0.64
C LEU A 76 -1.01 -14.42 0.23
N ARG A 77 -0.13 -15.43 0.25
CA ARG A 77 -0.36 -16.68 0.99
C ARG A 77 -0.13 -16.51 2.48
N TYR A 78 0.85 -15.68 2.82
CA TYR A 78 1.27 -15.44 4.21
C TYR A 78 0.84 -14.07 4.74
N GLU A 79 0.24 -13.23 3.89
CA GLU A 79 -0.09 -11.84 4.15
C GLU A 79 1.08 -11.03 4.71
N LYS A 80 2.27 -11.29 4.15
CA LYS A 80 3.52 -10.73 4.64
C LYS A 80 3.97 -9.58 3.74
N LEU A 81 4.11 -8.40 4.33
CA LEU A 81 4.71 -7.24 3.69
C LEU A 81 6.20 -7.15 4.02
N ASP A 82 7.03 -6.99 3.00
CA ASP A 82 8.46 -6.76 3.15
C ASP A 82 8.93 -5.56 2.30
N LEU A 83 9.87 -4.78 2.84
CA LEU A 83 10.66 -3.81 2.09
C LEU A 83 11.85 -4.51 1.45
N LEU A 84 11.95 -4.48 0.12
CA LEU A 84 13.06 -5.12 -0.59
C LEU A 84 14.25 -4.18 -0.74
N THR A 85 14.03 -2.99 -1.30
CA THR A 85 15.10 -2.03 -1.53
C THR A 85 14.57 -0.62 -1.76
N SER A 86 15.41 0.37 -1.49
CA SER A 86 15.18 1.77 -1.84
C SER A 86 15.43 2.00 -3.33
N LEU A 87 14.66 2.88 -3.94
CA LEU A 87 14.81 3.28 -5.33
C LEU A 87 15.50 4.64 -5.43
N SER A 88 16.30 4.84 -6.47
CA SER A 88 16.93 6.13 -6.76
C SER A 88 15.90 7.23 -7.01
N ALA A 89 16.28 8.47 -6.74
CA ALA A 89 15.50 9.67 -7.08
C ALA A 89 15.20 9.75 -8.59
N ASP A 90 16.08 9.18 -9.43
CA ASP A 90 15.94 9.21 -10.90
C ASP A 90 14.93 8.18 -11.43
N PHE A 91 14.41 7.29 -10.58
CA PHE A 91 13.40 6.33 -11.00
C PHE A 91 12.14 7.07 -11.50
N PRO A 92 11.48 6.63 -12.59
CA PRO A 92 10.33 7.35 -13.14
C PRO A 92 9.23 7.60 -12.11
N GLN A 93 8.74 8.84 -12.02
CA GLN A 93 7.65 9.23 -11.12
C GLN A 93 6.30 9.03 -11.81
N THR A 94 5.66 7.88 -11.65
CA THR A 94 4.28 7.69 -12.10
C THR A 94 3.33 7.81 -10.90
N CYS A 95 3.14 9.02 -10.39
CA CYS A 95 2.19 9.28 -9.30
C CYS A 95 0.77 9.46 -9.86
N LYS A 96 -0.01 8.37 -9.88
CA LYS A 96 -1.48 8.46 -9.86
C LYS A 96 -1.94 7.66 -8.64
N VAL A 97 -2.89 8.22 -7.90
CA VAL A 97 -3.49 7.61 -6.70
C VAL A 97 -4.36 6.44 -7.14
N CYS A 98 -4.19 5.22 -6.60
CA CYS A 98 -5.26 4.21 -6.58
C CYS A 98 -5.18 3.25 -5.40
N VAL A 99 -6.36 2.72 -5.14
CA VAL A 99 -6.71 1.53 -4.35
C VAL A 99 -6.07 0.31 -5.00
N VAL A 100 -5.40 -0.53 -4.21
CA VAL A 100 -5.05 -1.89 -4.63
C VAL A 100 -6.15 -2.82 -4.13
N ALA A 101 -6.77 -3.55 -5.05
CA ALA A 101 -7.63 -4.68 -4.71
C ALA A 101 -6.83 -5.95 -4.94
N LEU A 102 -6.66 -6.75 -3.90
CA LEU A 102 -6.03 -8.09 -3.89
C LEU A 102 -7.06 -9.09 -3.43
#